data_AF-A0A7W1IXW0-F1
#
_entry.id   AF-A0A7W1IXW0-F1
#
_cell.length_a   1.000
_cell.length_b   1.000
_cell.length_c   1.000
_cell.angle_alpha   90.00
_cell.angle_beta   90.00
_cell.angle_gamma   90.00
#
_symmetry.space_group_name_H-M   'P 1'
#
loop_
_entity.id
_entity.type
_entity.pdbx_description
1 polymer ?
#
loop_
_entity_poly.entity_id
_entity_poly.type
_entity_poly.pdbx_seq_one_letter_code
_entity_poly.pdbx_strand_id
1 'polypeptide(L)'
;VLISFALISLNWRRHHQLFGILTNYNGRLITLNFCSLVAIIFLPFSTAFISKNWERFWIEPLVLPFVVYSFNNLVCAFFNYVLFRYALESKNELYTPNEKFDAERVKLEVLFPIFVFTVTTIVGCFNQFFALPCFALFAFEPLFIKFVLRGENGETELRD
;
A
#
# COMPACT_ATOMS: atom_id res chain seq x y z
N VAL A 1 -14.61 -3.46 -10.30
CA VAL A 1 -14.22 -2.08 -10.69
C VAL A 1 -14.20 -1.13 -9.49
N LEU A 2 -15.32 -0.92 -8.78
CA LEU A 2 -15.38 0.05 -7.67
C LEU A 2 -14.41 -0.25 -6.51
N ILE A 3 -14.28 -1.52 -6.09
CA ILE A 3 -13.32 -1.94 -5.05
C ILE A 3 -11.88 -1.63 -5.48
N SER A 4 -11.51 -2.01 -6.71
CA SER A 4 -10.19 -1.74 -7.27
C SER A 4 -9.92 -0.24 -7.35
N PHE A 5 -10.91 0.56 -7.75
CA PHE A 5 -10.82 2.02 -7.74
C PHE A 5 -10.59 2.58 -6.32
N ALA A 6 -11.28 2.06 -5.31
CA ALA A 6 -11.09 2.48 -3.92
C ALA A 6 -9.67 2.16 -3.41
N LEU A 7 -9.15 0.96 -3.70
CA LEU A 7 -7.79 0.55 -3.33
C LEU A 7 -6.72 1.41 -4.04
N ILE A 8 -6.92 1.68 -5.34
CA ILE A 8 -6.07 2.59 -6.12
C ILE A 8 -6.07 3.98 -5.48
N SER A 9 -7.26 4.54 -5.21
CA SER A 9 -7.42 5.87 -4.63
C SER A 9 -6.74 6.00 -3.27
N LEU A 10 -6.81 4.94 -2.45
CA LEU A 10 -6.15 4.89 -1.16
C LEU A 10 -4.62 4.92 -1.30
N ASN A 11 -4.05 4.09 -2.19
CA ASN A 11 -2.61 4.09 -2.45
C ASN A 11 -2.14 5.44 -3.03
N TRP A 12 -2.94 6.01 -3.94
CA TRP A 12 -2.67 7.28 -4.60
C TRP A 12 -2.73 8.46 -3.63
N ARG A 13 -3.66 8.46 -2.68
CA ARG A 13 -3.71 9.45 -1.59
C ARG A 13 -2.41 9.47 -0.78
N ARG A 14 -1.91 8.29 -0.38
CA ARG A 14 -0.65 8.18 0.38
C ARG A 14 0.56 8.68 -0.42
N HIS A 15 0.59 8.33 -1.71
CA HIS A 15 1.59 8.85 -2.63
C HIS A 15 1.55 10.39 -2.68
N HIS A 16 0.38 11.00 -2.84
CA HIS A 16 0.25 12.46 -2.83
C HIS A 16 0.60 13.11 -1.49
N GLN A 17 0.29 12.49 -0.36
CA GLN A 17 0.70 12.99 0.96
C GLN A 17 2.23 13.11 1.06
N LEU A 18 2.95 12.13 0.53
CA LEU A 18 4.41 12.16 0.45
C LEU A 18 4.90 13.28 -0.49
N PHE A 19 4.35 13.42 -1.69
CA PHE A 19 4.78 14.50 -2.59
C PHE A 19 4.43 15.89 -2.06
N GLY A 20 3.40 16.02 -1.22
CA GLY A 20 3.04 17.28 -0.58
C GLY A 20 4.05 17.80 0.44
N ILE A 21 4.98 16.95 0.92
CA ILE A 21 6.05 17.36 1.85
C ILE A 21 7.42 17.55 1.18
N LEU A 22 7.55 17.17 -0.09
CA LEU A 22 8.80 17.30 -0.82
C LEU A 22 9.03 18.75 -1.24
N THR A 23 10.24 19.26 -1.02
CA THR A 23 10.65 20.63 -1.40
C THR A 23 11.51 20.66 -2.65
N ASN A 24 12.07 19.52 -3.05
CA ASN A 24 12.94 19.39 -4.22
C ASN A 24 12.81 17.99 -4.85
N TYR A 25 13.43 17.79 -6.02
CA TYR A 25 13.47 16.50 -6.70
C TYR A 25 14.87 16.20 -7.25
N ASN A 26 15.18 14.92 -7.43
CA ASN A 26 16.38 14.46 -8.13
C ASN A 26 16.07 13.31 -9.09
N GLY A 27 17.02 12.95 -9.96
CA GLY A 27 16.81 11.92 -10.98
C GLY A 27 16.43 10.54 -10.43
N ARG A 28 16.94 10.19 -9.24
CA ARG A 28 16.59 8.92 -8.58
C ARG A 28 15.16 8.92 -8.06
N LEU A 29 14.66 10.03 -7.49
CA LEU A 29 13.25 10.18 -7.10
C LEU A 29 12.33 10.00 -8.32
N ILE A 30 12.67 10.65 -9.43
CA ILE A 30 11.91 10.55 -10.68
C ILE A 30 11.90 9.09 -11.20
N THR A 31 13.05 8.42 -11.16
CA THR A 31 13.16 7.02 -11.60
C THR A 31 12.27 6.10 -10.74
N LEU A 32 12.29 6.26 -9.42
CA LEU A 32 11.42 5.50 -8.51
C LEU A 32 9.94 5.79 -8.77
N ASN A 33 9.59 7.04 -9.08
CA ASN A 33 8.25 7.40 -9.48
C ASN A 33 7.83 6.69 -10.79
N PHE A 34 8.71 6.62 -11.79
CA PHE A 34 8.43 5.86 -13.01
C PHE A 34 8.21 4.38 -12.74
N CYS A 35 9.00 3.75 -11.87
CA CYS A 35 8.77 2.37 -11.47
C CYS A 35 7.38 2.17 -10.81
N SER A 36 6.97 3.12 -9.96
CA SER A 36 5.61 3.13 -9.38
C SER A 36 4.53 3.24 -10.46
N LEU A 37 4.71 4.15 -11.43
CA LEU A 37 3.77 4.32 -12.55
C LEU A 37 3.67 3.04 -13.39
N VAL A 38 4.79 2.35 -13.65
CA VAL A 38 4.79 1.05 -14.33
C VAL A 38 3.94 0.03 -13.57
N ALA A 39 4.02 -0.03 -12.24
CA ALA A 39 3.16 -0.94 -11.47
C ALA A 39 1.67 -0.59 -11.60
N ILE A 40 1.34 0.70 -11.60
CA ILE A 40 -0.04 1.21 -11.67
C ILE A 40 -0.67 0.95 -13.03
N ILE A 41 0.05 1.08 -14.15
CA ILE A 41 -0.51 0.81 -15.48
C ILE A 41 -0.96 -0.64 -15.67
N PHE A 42 -0.45 -1.58 -14.86
CA PHE A 42 -0.88 -2.99 -14.91
C PHE A 42 -2.22 -3.24 -14.20
N LEU A 43 -2.66 -2.35 -13.29
CA LEU A 43 -3.88 -2.56 -12.49
C LEU A 43 -5.16 -2.71 -13.31
N PRO A 44 -5.40 -1.94 -14.40
CA PRO A 44 -6.53 -2.16 -15.28
C PRO A 44 -6.52 -3.55 -15.92
N PHE A 45 -5.35 -4.09 -16.28
CA PHE A 45 -5.23 -5.41 -16.89
C PHE A 45 -5.56 -6.52 -15.90
N SER A 46 -5.00 -6.45 -14.69
CA SER A 46 -5.28 -7.44 -13.64
C SER A 46 -6.74 -7.37 -13.16
N THR A 47 -7.31 -6.17 -13.09
CA THR A 47 -8.74 -5.97 -12.78
C THR A 47 -9.65 -6.51 -13.91
N ALA A 48 -9.30 -6.28 -15.17
CA ALA A 48 -10.01 -6.84 -16.31
C ALA A 48 -9.91 -8.37 -16.33
N PHE A 49 -8.79 -8.95 -15.90
CA PHE A 49 -8.61 -10.39 -15.83
C PHE A 49 -9.58 -11.05 -14.83
N ILE A 50 -9.79 -10.43 -13.66
CA ILE A 50 -10.87 -10.84 -12.74
C ILE A 50 -12.23 -10.64 -13.39
N SER A 51 -12.49 -9.46 -13.96
CA SER A 51 -13.81 -9.09 -14.50
C SER A 51 -14.29 -10.02 -15.62
N LYS A 52 -13.39 -10.50 -16.48
CA LYS A 52 -13.71 -11.46 -17.55
C LYS A 52 -14.16 -12.82 -17.02
N ASN A 53 -13.77 -13.17 -15.80
CA ASN A 53 -14.10 -14.44 -15.18
C ASN A 53 -15.11 -14.27 -14.03
N TRP A 54 -15.82 -13.14 -13.96
CA TRP A 54 -16.65 -12.78 -12.80
C TRP A 54 -17.76 -13.78 -12.48
N GLU A 55 -18.40 -14.36 -13.49
CA GLU A 55 -19.44 -15.38 -13.29
C GLU A 55 -18.87 -16.66 -12.67
N ARG A 56 -17.70 -17.08 -13.15
CA ARG A 56 -16.98 -18.27 -12.68
C ARG A 56 -16.33 -18.06 -11.31
N PHE A 57 -15.98 -16.81 -10.98
CA PHE A 57 -15.30 -16.41 -9.76
C PHE A 57 -16.01 -16.86 -8.48
N TRP A 58 -17.34 -16.92 -8.49
CA TRP A 58 -18.14 -17.29 -7.33
C TRP A 58 -18.48 -18.78 -7.25
N ILE A 59 -18.26 -19.52 -8.33
CA ILE A 59 -18.64 -20.93 -8.46
C ILE A 59 -17.45 -21.84 -8.20
N GLU A 60 -16.26 -21.44 -8.65
CA GLU A 60 -15.05 -22.25 -8.52
C GLU A 60 -13.81 -21.38 -8.27
N PRO A 61 -12.77 -21.93 -7.62
CA PRO A 61 -11.60 -21.16 -7.24
C PRO A 61 -10.79 -20.72 -8.47
N LEU A 62 -10.81 -19.41 -8.73
CA LEU A 62 -9.99 -18.75 -9.75
C LEU A 62 -8.71 -18.17 -9.15
N VAL A 63 -7.85 -19.07 -8.71
CA VAL A 63 -6.57 -18.72 -8.05
C VAL A 63 -5.74 -17.78 -8.91
N LEU A 64 -5.55 -18.08 -10.20
CA LEU A 64 -4.65 -17.30 -11.05
C LEU A 64 -5.11 -15.83 -11.26
N PRO A 65 -6.35 -15.54 -11.72
CA PRO A 65 -6.82 -14.16 -11.83
C PRO A 65 -6.74 -13.38 -10.51
N PHE A 66 -7.11 -14.02 -9.40
CA PHE A 66 -7.08 -13.40 -8.07
C PHE A 66 -5.67 -13.08 -7.59
N VAL A 67 -4.74 -14.02 -7.73
CA VAL A 67 -3.33 -13.85 -7.34
C VAL A 67 -2.66 -12.79 -8.20
N VAL A 68 -2.89 -12.78 -9.52
CA VAL A 68 -2.34 -11.73 -10.42
C VAL A 68 -2.79 -10.34 -9.98
N TYR A 69 -4.07 -10.18 -9.62
CA TYR A 69 -4.60 -8.92 -9.12
C TYR A 69 -4.02 -8.52 -7.75
N SER A 70 -3.99 -9.45 -6.79
CA SER A 70 -3.49 -9.18 -5.44
C SER A 70 -2.00 -8.87 -5.45
N PHE A 71 -1.23 -9.60 -6.26
CA PHE A 71 0.19 -9.36 -6.48
C PHE A 71 0.46 -8.01 -7.15
N ASN A 72 -0.32 -7.62 -8.17
CA ASN A 72 -0.17 -6.31 -8.77
C ASN A 72 -0.39 -5.18 -7.75
N ASN A 73 -1.39 -5.32 -6.87
CA ASN A 73 -1.62 -4.36 -5.79
C ASN A 73 -0.46 -4.33 -4.78
N LEU A 74 0.10 -5.50 -4.45
CA LEU A 74 1.30 -5.62 -3.60
C LEU A 74 2.50 -4.88 -4.22
N VAL A 75 2.74 -5.05 -5.53
CA VAL A 75 3.81 -4.37 -6.24
C VAL A 75 3.61 -2.84 -6.20
N CYS A 76 2.38 -2.36 -6.37
CA CYS A 76 2.07 -0.93 -6.25
C CYS A 76 2.34 -0.39 -4.83
N ALA A 77 1.92 -1.13 -3.80
CA ALA A 77 2.19 -0.76 -2.40
C ALA A 77 3.69 -0.76 -2.09
N PHE A 78 4.42 -1.76 -2.60
CA PHE A 78 5.86 -1.88 -2.46
C PHE A 78 6.61 -0.68 -3.07
N PHE A 79 6.30 -0.29 -4.31
CA PHE A 79 6.96 0.87 -4.91
C PHE A 79 6.61 2.18 -4.19
N ASN A 80 5.40 2.31 -3.64
CA ASN A 80 5.04 3.45 -2.81
C ASN A 80 5.91 3.51 -1.53
N TYR A 81 6.16 2.36 -0.90
CA TYR A 81 7.10 2.26 0.22
C TYR A 81 8.54 2.58 -0.14
N VAL A 82 9.04 2.08 -1.28
CA VAL A 82 10.40 2.39 -1.73
C VAL A 82 10.56 3.90 -1.95
N LEU A 83 9.55 4.55 -2.54
CA LEU A 83 9.55 5.99 -2.76
C LEU A 83 9.51 6.77 -1.44
N PHE A 84 8.63 6.35 -0.52
CA PHE A 84 8.54 6.90 0.84
C PHE A 84 9.83 6.80 1.62
N ARG A 85 10.41 5.61 1.67
CA ARG A 85 11.69 5.35 2.34
C ARG A 85 12.80 6.23 1.78
N TYR A 86 12.93 6.27 0.46
CA TYR A 86 13.96 7.06 -0.21
C TYR A 86 13.80 8.57 0.07
N ALA A 87 12.58 9.07 0.05
CA ALA A 87 12.28 10.47 0.36
C ALA A 87 12.67 10.85 1.80
N LEU A 88 12.39 9.98 2.78
CA LEU A 88 12.76 10.23 4.17
C LEU A 88 14.26 10.06 4.44
N GLU A 89 14.93 9.11 3.78
CA GLU A 89 16.38 8.91 3.90
C GLU A 89 17.16 10.10 3.28
N SER A 90 16.61 10.75 2.27
CA SER A 90 17.21 11.93 1.60
C SER A 90 16.92 13.25 2.33
N LYS A 91 16.84 13.20 3.67
CA LYS A 91 16.56 14.34 4.55
C LYS A 91 17.56 15.48 4.28
N ASN A 92 17.06 16.71 4.25
CA ASN A 92 17.78 17.95 3.88
C ASN A 92 18.06 18.16 2.38
N GLU A 93 17.94 17.14 1.51
CA GLU A 93 18.04 17.32 0.06
C GLU A 93 16.66 17.45 -0.60
N LEU A 94 15.72 16.59 -0.19
CA LEU A 94 14.38 16.48 -0.81
C LEU A 94 13.26 16.88 0.16
N TYR A 95 13.53 16.87 1.46
CA TYR A 95 12.55 17.05 2.52
C TYR A 95 13.12 17.91 3.64
N THR A 96 12.37 18.94 4.03
CA THR A 96 12.61 19.71 5.24
C THR A 96 11.66 19.22 6.33
N PRO A 97 12.17 18.77 7.50
CA PRO A 97 11.34 18.33 8.61
C PRO A 97 10.31 19.38 8.99
N ASN A 98 9.03 18.98 8.94
CA ASN A 98 7.92 19.80 9.38
C ASN A 98 7.36 19.15 10.65
N GLU A 99 7.21 19.91 11.73
CA GLU A 99 6.63 19.44 13.00
C GLU A 99 5.24 18.81 12.82
N LYS A 100 4.51 19.18 11.77
CA LYS A 100 3.18 18.61 11.45
C LYS A 100 3.25 17.25 10.74
N PHE A 101 4.41 16.82 10.28
CA PHE A 101 4.58 15.56 9.57
C PHE A 101 5.02 14.45 10.52
N ASP A 102 4.10 13.56 10.84
CA ASP A 102 4.35 12.37 11.66
C ASP A 102 4.88 11.23 10.78
N ALA A 103 6.20 11.10 10.71
CA ALA A 103 6.87 10.12 9.86
C ALA A 103 6.57 8.67 10.25
N GLU A 104 6.42 8.36 11.55
CA GLU A 104 6.12 7.00 12.01
C GLU A 104 4.67 6.62 11.68
N ARG A 105 3.72 7.54 11.86
CA ARG A 105 2.34 7.33 11.42
C ARG A 105 2.25 7.05 9.92
N VAL A 106 2.91 7.86 9.08
CA VAL A 106 2.87 7.66 7.62
C VAL A 106 3.59 6.38 7.21
N LYS A 107 4.70 6.01 7.88
CA LYS A 107 5.39 4.74 7.68
C LYS A 107 4.45 3.56 7.94
N LEU A 108 3.67 3.59 9.02
CA LEU A 108 2.65 2.57 9.29
C LEU A 108 1.55 2.57 8.23
N GLU A 109 1.05 3.73 7.80
CA GLU A 109 0.05 3.84 6.71
C GLU A 109 0.56 3.24 5.39
N VAL A 110 1.87 3.32 5.11
CA VAL A 110 2.49 2.78 3.88
C VAL A 110 2.83 1.29 4.00
N LEU A 111 3.23 0.82 5.20
CA LEU A 111 3.53 -0.59 5.46
C LEU A 111 2.26 -1.46 5.55
N PHE A 112 1.17 -0.91 6.08
CA PHE A 112 -0.07 -1.65 6.28
C PHE A 112 -0.64 -2.29 5.00
N PRO A 113 -0.72 -1.58 3.85
CA PRO A 113 -1.10 -2.19 2.58
C PRO A 113 -0.18 -3.32 2.12
N ILE A 114 1.13 -3.19 2.33
CA ILE A 114 2.10 -4.25 1.98
C ILE A 114 1.78 -5.51 2.78
N PHE A 115 1.56 -5.36 4.09
CA PHE A 115 1.16 -6.47 4.94
C PHE A 115 -0.14 -7.12 4.44
N VAL A 116 -1.21 -6.34 4.25
CA VAL A 116 -2.52 -6.85 3.82
C VAL A 116 -2.44 -7.54 2.46
N PHE A 117 -1.80 -6.92 1.46
CA PHE A 117 -1.69 -7.53 0.13
C PHE A 117 -0.75 -8.73 0.11
N THR A 118 0.26 -8.79 0.97
CA THR A 118 1.11 -9.99 1.12
C THR A 118 0.29 -11.15 1.67
N VAL A 119 -0.41 -10.95 2.79
CA VAL A 119 -1.30 -11.97 3.37
C VAL A 119 -2.36 -12.40 2.35
N THR A 120 -3.01 -11.45 1.69
CA THR A 120 -4.05 -11.73 0.70
C THR A 120 -3.52 -12.52 -0.49
N THR A 121 -2.31 -12.19 -0.98
CA THR A 121 -1.68 -12.92 -2.09
C THR A 121 -1.30 -14.34 -1.67
N ILE A 122 -0.71 -14.53 -0.49
CA ILE A 122 -0.33 -15.85 0.03
C ILE A 122 -1.56 -16.74 0.22
N VAL A 123 -2.60 -16.23 0.91
CA VAL A 123 -3.85 -16.98 1.11
C VAL A 123 -4.54 -17.23 -0.23
N GLY A 124 -4.50 -16.26 -1.14
CA GLY A 124 -5.07 -16.34 -2.48
C GLY A 124 -4.49 -17.46 -3.34
N CYS A 125 -3.21 -17.82 -3.15
CA CYS A 125 -2.56 -18.95 -3.81
C CYS A 125 -3.22 -20.30 -3.48
N PHE A 126 -3.85 -20.42 -2.31
CA PHE A 126 -4.55 -21.64 -1.91
C PHE A 126 -6.03 -21.57 -2.27
N ASN A 127 -6.69 -20.46 -1.92
CA ASN A 127 -8.10 -20.27 -2.19
C ASN A 127 -8.50 -18.79 -2.11
N GLN A 128 -9.08 -18.26 -3.19
CA GLN A 128 -9.54 -16.87 -3.25
C GLN A 128 -10.65 -16.55 -2.23
N PHE A 129 -11.51 -17.52 -1.87
CA PHE A 129 -12.61 -17.29 -0.93
C PHE A 129 -12.12 -17.00 0.48
N PHE A 130 -11.00 -17.63 0.89
CA PHE A 130 -10.36 -17.32 2.17
C PHE A 130 -9.57 -16.01 2.13
N ALA A 131 -9.11 -15.59 0.95
CA ALA A 131 -8.35 -14.36 0.79
C ALA A 131 -9.24 -13.10 0.72
N LEU A 132 -10.47 -13.21 0.22
CA LEU A 132 -11.39 -12.07 0.11
C LEU A 132 -11.66 -11.34 1.45
N PRO A 133 -11.93 -12.03 2.57
CA PRO A 133 -12.07 -11.38 3.88
C PRO A 133 -10.83 -10.60 4.32
N CYS A 134 -9.63 -10.93 3.84
CA CYS A 134 -8.40 -10.21 4.20
C CYS A 134 -8.44 -8.74 3.73
N PHE A 135 -9.18 -8.39 2.67
CA PHE A 135 -9.37 -6.99 2.28
C PHE A 135 -10.13 -6.18 3.32
N ALA A 136 -10.95 -6.81 4.17
CA ALA A 136 -11.65 -6.13 5.25
C ALA A 136 -10.67 -5.55 6.29
N LEU A 137 -9.42 -6.03 6.34
CA LEU A 137 -8.37 -5.47 7.20
C LEU A 137 -8.11 -3.98 6.92
N PHE A 138 -8.33 -3.49 5.69
CA PHE A 138 -8.23 -2.07 5.38
C PHE A 138 -9.19 -1.19 6.19
N ALA A 139 -10.34 -1.71 6.62
CA ALA A 139 -11.25 -0.95 7.49
C ALA A 139 -10.68 -0.75 8.91
N PHE A 140 -9.77 -1.62 9.35
CA PHE A 140 -9.16 -1.60 10.68
C PHE A 140 -7.83 -0.84 10.74
N GLU A 141 -7.32 -0.38 9.60
CA GLU A 141 -6.08 0.42 9.49
C GLU A 141 -6.00 1.57 10.52
N PRO A 142 -6.99 2.47 10.66
CA PRO A 142 -6.87 3.60 11.60
C PRO A 142 -6.80 3.16 13.06
N LEU A 143 -7.49 2.07 13.43
CA LEU A 143 -7.45 1.50 14.77
C LEU A 143 -6.10 0.84 15.05
N PHE A 144 -5.57 0.09 14.08
CA PHE A 144 -4.26 -0.54 14.16
C PHE A 144 -3.16 0.50 14.37
N ILE A 145 -3.12 1.56 13.56
CA ILE A 145 -2.12 2.62 13.66
C ILE A 145 -2.20 3.30 15.03
N LYS A 146 -3.41 3.65 15.50
CA LYS A 146 -3.61 4.28 16.80
C LYS A 146 -3.15 3.38 17.95
N PHE A 147 -3.39 2.08 17.85
CA PHE A 147 -2.98 1.09 18.84
C PHE A 147 -1.45 0.97 18.92
N VAL A 148 -0.79 0.84 17.77
CA VAL A 148 0.69 0.70 17.70
C VAL A 148 1.37 1.95 18.25
N LEU A 149 0.98 3.14 17.78
CA LEU A 149 1.58 4.41 18.24
C LEU A 149 1.35 4.67 19.74
N ARG A 150 0.20 4.23 20.29
CA ARG A 150 -0.06 4.35 21.74
C ARG A 150 0.86 3.43 22.56
N GLY A 151 1.18 2.25 22.05
CA GLY A 151 2.10 1.31 22.70
C GLY A 151 3.51 1.89 22.80
N GLU A 152 4.04 2.44 21.70
CA GLU A 152 5.39 3.03 21.66
C GLU A 152 5.55 4.24 22.60
N ASN A 153 4.53 5.10 22.68
CA ASN A 153 4.56 6.26 23.58
C ASN A 153 4.58 5.83 25.07
N GLY A 154 3.82 4.79 25.42
CA GLY A 154 3.79 4.27 26.80
C GLY A 154 5.08 3.55 27.21
N GLU A 155 5.78 2.91 26.26
CA GLU A 155 7.11 2.32 26.53
C GLU A 155 8.20 3.39 26.69
N THR A 156 8.06 4.55 26.05
CA THR A 156 9.02 5.65 26.17
C THR A 156 8.91 6.32 27.55
N GLU A 157 7.68 6.58 28.05
CA GLU A 157 7.45 7.16 29.38
C GLU A 157 7.90 6.26 30.56
N LEU A 158 8.03 4.95 30.36
CA LEU A 158 8.49 4.01 31.40
C LEU A 158 10.02 3.86 31.45
N ARG A 159 10.74 4.42 30.47
CA ARG A 159 12.22 4.36 30.38
C ARG A 159 12.91 5.68 30.80
N ASP A 160 12.13 6.72 31.05
CA ASP A 160 12.54 8.02 31.59
C ASP A 160 12.26 8.12 33.12
#